data_AF-A0A919LMR4-F1
#
_entry.id   AF-A0A919LMR4-F1
#
_cell.length_a   1.000
_cell.length_b   1.000
_cell.length_c   1.000
_cell.angle_alpha   90.00
_cell.angle_beta   90.00
_cell.angle_gamma   90.00
#
_symmetry.space_group_name_H-M   'P 1'
#
loop_
_entity.id
_entity.type
_entity.pdbx_description
1 polymer ?
#
loop_
_entity_poly.entity_id
_entity_poly.type
_entity_poly.pdbx_seq_one_letter_code
_entity_poly.pdbx_strand_id
1 'polypeptide(L)'
;MAMGETGLDYFYTPETKAQQQSSFRDHIRIGRELNKPVIVHTRDARADTLAILREEKVTDCGGVLHCFTEDRETAGKLLDMGFYISFSGIVTFRNAEQLRDAARYVPLDRLLVETDSPYGAGPPPRQREPAGAGP
;
A
#
# COMPACT_ATOMS: atom_id res chain seq x y z
N MET A 1 -11.16 11.88 3.96
CA MET A 1 -10.32 11.85 5.18
C MET A 1 -10.35 10.44 5.74
N ALA A 2 -9.19 9.89 6.07
CA ALA A 2 -8.97 8.51 6.49
C ALA A 2 -8.08 8.50 7.75
N MET A 3 -8.03 7.39 8.48
CA MET A 3 -7.11 7.23 9.60
C MET A 3 -5.83 6.55 9.16
N GLY A 4 -4.68 7.17 9.43
CA GLY A 4 -3.38 6.56 9.23
C GLY A 4 -2.29 7.61 9.05
N GLU A 5 -1.07 7.20 8.68
CA GLU A 5 -0.68 5.82 8.36
C GLU A 5 -0.61 4.90 9.60
N THR A 6 -1.03 3.64 9.45
CA THR A 6 -0.91 2.59 10.47
C THR A 6 -0.60 1.25 9.83
N GLY A 7 -0.12 0.26 10.58
CA GLY A 7 0.14 -1.06 10.02
C GLY A 7 1.33 -1.72 10.69
N LEU A 8 2.08 -2.50 9.90
CA LEU A 8 3.18 -3.32 10.38
C LEU A 8 4.41 -3.15 9.49
N ASP A 9 5.56 -2.85 10.09
CA ASP A 9 6.87 -2.82 9.43
C ASP A 9 7.84 -3.66 10.25
N TYR A 10 8.02 -4.91 9.81
CA TYR A 10 8.95 -5.86 10.45
C TYR A 10 10.35 -5.78 9.88
N PHE A 11 10.56 -5.01 8.81
CA PHE A 11 11.87 -4.83 8.21
C PHE A 11 12.75 -3.91 9.07
N TYR A 12 12.21 -2.77 9.52
CA TYR A 12 13.01 -1.81 10.29
C TYR A 12 13.01 -2.03 11.80
N THR A 13 11.90 -2.50 12.39
CA THR A 13 11.76 -2.60 13.87
C THR A 13 11.09 -3.90 14.32
N PRO A 14 11.61 -5.08 13.93
CA PRO A 14 11.00 -6.38 14.26
C PRO A 14 10.80 -6.61 15.77
N GLU A 15 11.63 -6.00 16.62
CA GLU A 15 11.53 -6.07 18.08
C GLU A 15 10.27 -5.40 18.64
N THR A 16 9.66 -4.47 17.91
CA THR A 16 8.42 -3.78 18.32
C THR A 16 7.16 -4.48 17.82
N LYS A 17 7.27 -5.66 17.20
CA LYS A 17 6.17 -6.41 16.57
C LYS A 17 4.89 -6.44 17.39
N ALA A 18 4.95 -6.81 18.68
CA ALA A 18 3.76 -6.89 19.53
C ALA A 18 3.07 -5.53 19.72
N GLN A 19 3.85 -4.45 19.84
CA GLN A 19 3.33 -3.08 19.99
C GLN A 19 2.71 -2.60 18.68
N GLN A 20 3.36 -2.87 17.54
CA GLN A 20 2.80 -2.55 16.22
C GLN A 20 1.45 -3.24 16.01
N GLN A 21 1.34 -4.54 16.33
CA GLN A 21 0.08 -5.28 16.20
C GLN A 21 -1.01 -4.71 17.13
N SER A 22 -0.69 -4.35 18.37
CA SER A 22 -1.65 -3.74 19.28
C SER A 22 -2.16 -2.41 18.74
N SER A 23 -1.25 -1.50 18.36
CA SER A 23 -1.62 -0.19 17.82
C SER A 23 -2.43 -0.31 16.54
N PHE A 24 -2.05 -1.23 15.64
CA PHE A 24 -2.77 -1.44 14.39
C PHE A 24 -4.22 -1.90 14.62
N ARG A 25 -4.44 -2.81 15.58
CA ARG A 25 -5.79 -3.24 15.97
C ARG A 25 -6.62 -2.08 16.50
N ASP A 26 -6.06 -1.29 17.40
CA ASP A 26 -6.77 -0.16 18.01
C ASP A 26 -7.13 0.92 16.99
N HIS A 27 -6.23 1.20 16.03
CA HIS A 27 -6.53 2.09 14.91
C HIS A 27 -7.65 1.56 14.02
N ILE A 28 -7.70 0.26 13.70
CA ILE A 28 -8.82 -0.30 12.94
C ILE A 28 -10.14 -0.12 13.70
N ARG A 29 -10.16 -0.38 15.02
CA ARG A 29 -11.34 -0.20 15.86
C ARG A 29 -11.84 1.25 15.84
N ILE A 30 -10.95 2.21 16.05
CA ILE A 30 -11.29 3.64 16.01
C ILE A 30 -11.79 4.03 14.59
N GLY A 31 -11.22 3.46 13.52
CA GLY A 31 -11.62 3.75 12.14
C GLY A 31 -13.05 3.29 11.88
N ARG A 32 -13.38 2.10 12.39
CA ARG A 32 -14.75 1.56 12.35
C ARG A 32 -15.72 2.42 13.16
N GLU A 33 -15.38 2.77 14.40
CA GLU A 33 -16.21 3.61 15.27
C GLU A 33 -16.52 4.98 14.65
N LEU A 34 -15.55 5.58 13.96
CA LEU A 34 -15.68 6.88 13.30
C LEU A 34 -16.23 6.80 11.87
N ASN A 35 -16.49 5.59 11.36
CA ASN A 35 -16.83 5.33 9.97
C ASN A 35 -15.84 6.01 8.99
N LYS A 36 -14.55 5.81 9.24
CA LYS A 36 -13.44 6.30 8.42
C LYS A 36 -12.60 5.11 7.92
N PRO A 37 -12.25 5.08 6.63
CA PRO A 37 -11.34 4.06 6.12
C PRO A 37 -9.95 4.22 6.77
N VAL A 38 -9.20 3.12 6.85
CA VAL A 38 -7.82 3.11 7.34
C VAL A 38 -6.81 3.17 6.19
N ILE A 39 -5.70 3.90 6.36
CA ILE A 39 -4.54 3.88 5.47
C ILE A 39 -3.51 2.95 6.09
N VAL A 40 -3.26 1.84 5.40
CA VAL A 40 -2.48 0.71 5.92
C VAL A 40 -1.14 0.60 5.21
N HIS A 41 -0.08 0.46 6.02
CA HIS A 41 1.27 0.09 5.64
C HIS A 41 1.54 -1.37 5.95
N THR A 42 2.26 -2.06 5.07
CA THR A 42 2.80 -3.38 5.38
C THR A 42 4.16 -3.57 4.74
N ARG A 43 5.12 -4.07 5.51
CA ARG A 43 6.44 -4.45 5.04
C ARG A 43 6.97 -5.64 5.83
N ASP A 44 7.31 -6.71 5.10
CA ASP A 44 7.72 -8.01 5.66
C ASP A 44 6.72 -8.57 6.71
N ALA A 45 5.46 -8.15 6.63
CA ALA A 45 4.44 -8.40 7.64
C ALA A 45 3.08 -8.85 7.06
N ARG A 46 3.03 -9.18 5.76
CA ARG A 46 1.81 -9.51 5.00
C ARG A 46 0.82 -10.42 5.74
N ALA A 47 1.31 -11.55 6.26
CA ALA A 47 0.44 -12.56 6.88
C ALA A 47 -0.29 -12.00 8.11
N ASP A 48 0.44 -11.30 8.98
CA ASP A 48 -0.11 -10.68 10.19
C ASP A 48 -1.00 -9.50 9.84
N THR A 49 -0.64 -8.70 8.81
CA THR A 49 -1.51 -7.62 8.33
C THR A 49 -2.87 -8.16 7.89
N LEU A 50 -2.89 -9.19 7.03
CA LEU A 50 -4.14 -9.78 6.55
C LEU A 50 -4.96 -10.44 7.66
N ALA A 51 -4.30 -11.08 8.63
CA ALA A 51 -4.97 -11.68 9.78
C ALA A 51 -5.66 -10.60 10.64
N ILE A 52 -4.92 -9.55 11.02
CA ILE A 52 -5.44 -8.47 11.86
C ILE A 52 -6.61 -7.74 11.18
N LEU A 53 -6.48 -7.43 9.89
CA LEU A 53 -7.54 -6.79 9.12
C LEU A 53 -8.87 -7.57 9.18
N ARG A 54 -8.79 -8.90 9.06
CA ARG A 54 -9.97 -9.79 9.15
C ARG A 54 -10.52 -9.86 10.56
N GLU A 55 -9.66 -10.08 11.55
CA GLU A 55 -10.05 -10.21 12.96
C GLU A 55 -10.74 -8.95 13.49
N GLU A 56 -10.24 -7.78 13.10
CA GLU A 56 -10.78 -6.48 13.52
C GLU A 56 -11.94 -5.99 12.63
N LYS A 57 -12.41 -6.83 11.69
CA LYS A 57 -13.56 -6.57 10.79
C LYS A 57 -13.43 -5.28 10.00
N VAL A 58 -12.27 -5.08 9.37
CA VAL A 58 -12.00 -3.86 8.59
C VAL A 58 -13.02 -3.62 7.47
N THR A 59 -13.71 -4.65 7.00
CA THR A 59 -14.80 -4.55 6.01
C THR A 59 -15.89 -3.55 6.39
N ASP A 60 -16.06 -3.26 7.67
CA ASP A 60 -17.05 -2.30 8.17
C ASP A 60 -16.69 -0.83 7.82
N CYS A 61 -15.41 -0.53 7.53
CA CYS A 61 -14.96 0.82 7.16
C CYS A 61 -14.10 0.88 5.88
N GLY A 62 -13.58 -0.26 5.41
CA GLY A 62 -12.66 -0.35 4.29
C GLY A 62 -11.30 0.33 4.55
N GLY A 63 -10.50 0.47 3.50
CA GLY A 63 -9.18 1.07 3.63
C GLY A 63 -8.44 1.27 2.32
N VAL A 64 -7.21 1.75 2.45
CA VAL A 64 -6.22 1.85 1.38
C VAL A 64 -4.99 1.08 1.84
N LEU A 65 -4.46 0.17 1.02
CA LEU A 65 -3.07 -0.27 1.22
C LEU A 65 -2.19 0.73 0.46
N HIS A 66 -1.48 1.56 1.22
CA HIS A 66 -0.56 2.54 0.68
C HIS A 66 0.71 1.85 0.17
N CYS A 67 1.36 2.45 -0.83
CA CYS A 67 2.63 2.00 -1.43
C CYS A 67 2.69 0.48 -1.59
N PHE A 68 1.69 -0.08 -2.28
CA PHE A 68 1.55 -1.51 -2.42
C PHE A 68 2.82 -2.12 -3.06
N THR A 69 3.43 -3.09 -2.38
CA THR A 69 4.62 -3.82 -2.86
C THR A 69 4.46 -5.35 -2.78
N GLU A 70 3.24 -5.83 -2.53
CA GLU A 70 2.93 -7.26 -2.40
C GLU A 70 2.55 -7.89 -3.75
N ASP A 71 2.02 -9.12 -3.73
CA ASP A 71 1.62 -9.85 -4.94
C ASP A 71 0.13 -9.76 -5.29
N ARG A 72 -0.22 -10.23 -6.49
CA ARG A 72 -1.60 -10.30 -6.99
C ARG A 72 -2.56 -11.00 -6.02
N GLU A 73 -2.12 -12.08 -5.38
CA GLU A 73 -2.95 -12.84 -4.43
C GLU A 73 -3.32 -11.98 -3.22
N THR A 74 -2.35 -11.23 -2.72
CA THR A 74 -2.54 -10.28 -1.61
C THR A 74 -3.49 -9.15 -2.02
N ALA A 75 -3.34 -8.61 -3.23
CA ALA A 75 -4.26 -7.62 -3.77
C ALA A 75 -5.71 -8.16 -3.80
N GLY A 76 -5.92 -9.40 -4.26
CA GLY A 76 -7.25 -10.02 -4.28
C GLY A 76 -7.89 -10.10 -2.88
N LYS A 77 -7.13 -10.57 -1.90
CA LYS A 77 -7.60 -10.66 -0.50
C LYS A 77 -7.96 -9.29 0.07
N LEU A 78 -7.23 -8.23 -0.28
CA LEU A 78 -7.51 -6.86 0.14
C LEU A 78 -8.76 -6.31 -0.54
N LEU A 79 -8.93 -6.55 -1.85
CA LEU A 79 -10.12 -6.16 -2.60
C LEU A 79 -11.38 -6.81 -2.02
N ASP A 80 -11.32 -8.09 -1.64
CA ASP A 80 -12.41 -8.80 -0.96
C ASP A 80 -12.78 -8.15 0.39
N MET A 81 -11.82 -7.49 1.04
CA MET A 81 -12.01 -6.73 2.28
C MET A 81 -12.43 -5.27 2.05
N GLY A 82 -12.69 -4.87 0.80
CA GLY A 82 -13.16 -3.53 0.43
C GLY A 82 -12.05 -2.49 0.30
N PHE A 83 -10.79 -2.91 0.19
CA PHE A 83 -9.66 -1.99 0.07
C PHE A 83 -9.53 -1.38 -1.32
N TYR A 84 -8.96 -0.19 -1.35
CA TYR A 84 -8.29 0.38 -2.51
C TYR A 84 -6.80 0.06 -2.43
N ILE A 85 -6.16 -0.08 -3.59
CA ILE A 85 -4.74 -0.42 -3.70
C ILE A 85 -4.01 0.75 -4.33
N SER A 86 -3.05 1.33 -3.60
CA SER A 86 -2.29 2.49 -4.05
C SER A 86 -0.93 2.07 -4.59
N PHE A 87 -0.58 2.55 -5.77
CA PHE A 87 0.72 2.29 -6.41
C PHE A 87 1.54 3.57 -6.48
N SER A 88 2.81 3.47 -6.08
CA SER A 88 3.79 4.55 -6.18
C SER A 88 4.65 4.42 -7.45
N GLY A 89 5.64 5.32 -7.60
CA GLY A 89 6.62 5.28 -8.69
C GLY A 89 7.41 3.97 -8.81
N ILE A 90 7.42 3.13 -7.76
CA ILE A 90 8.06 1.81 -7.74
C ILE A 90 7.57 0.91 -8.88
N VAL A 91 6.31 1.06 -9.32
CA VAL A 91 5.75 0.29 -10.46
C VAL A 91 6.55 0.46 -11.77
N THR A 92 7.29 1.57 -11.89
CA THR A 92 8.13 1.88 -13.05
C THR A 92 9.52 1.25 -13.00
N PHE A 93 9.93 0.65 -11.87
CA PHE A 93 11.24 0.02 -11.73
C PHE A 93 11.33 -1.24 -12.59
N ARG A 94 12.51 -1.51 -13.15
CA ARG A 94 12.70 -2.63 -14.11
C ARG A 94 12.33 -3.98 -13.51
N ASN A 95 12.66 -4.20 -12.23
CA ASN A 95 12.42 -5.43 -11.48
C ASN A 95 11.01 -5.54 -10.86
N ALA A 96 10.12 -4.57 -11.06
CA ALA A 96 8.79 -4.55 -10.45
C ALA A 96 7.72 -5.34 -11.22
N GLU A 97 8.04 -6.50 -11.81
CA GLU A 97 7.06 -7.24 -12.63
C GLU A 97 5.88 -7.77 -11.80
N GLN A 98 6.15 -8.30 -10.61
CA GLN A 98 5.09 -8.74 -9.69
C GLN A 98 4.14 -7.59 -9.33
N LEU A 99 4.68 -6.38 -9.19
CA LEU A 99 3.88 -5.19 -8.88
C LEU A 99 3.03 -4.76 -10.09
N ARG A 100 3.58 -4.85 -11.31
CA ARG A 100 2.83 -4.62 -12.55
C ARG A 100 1.72 -5.65 -12.74
N ASP A 101 1.95 -6.90 -12.37
CA ASP A 101 0.93 -7.96 -12.42
C ASP A 101 -0.21 -7.68 -11.44
N ALA A 102 0.10 -7.23 -10.23
CA ALA A 102 -0.93 -6.77 -9.29
C ALA A 102 -1.69 -5.55 -9.85
N ALA A 103 -0.99 -4.56 -10.41
CA ALA A 103 -1.62 -3.37 -10.99
C ALA A 103 -2.56 -3.70 -12.16
N ARG A 104 -2.21 -4.68 -13.01
CA ARG A 104 -3.09 -5.16 -14.10
C ARG A 104 -4.32 -5.91 -13.58
N TYR A 105 -4.22 -6.53 -12.41
CA TYR A 105 -5.30 -7.30 -11.79
C TYR A 105 -6.31 -6.41 -11.03
N VAL A 106 -5.84 -5.32 -10.41
CA VAL A 106 -6.70 -4.43 -9.61
C VAL A 106 -7.68 -3.67 -10.53
N PRO A 107 -9.00 -3.70 -10.26
CA PRO A 107 -9.98 -2.90 -10.98
C PRO A 107 -9.69 -1.39 -10.92
N LEU A 108 -9.94 -0.67 -12.01
CA LEU A 108 -9.64 0.78 -12.09
C LEU A 108 -10.40 1.63 -11.05
N ASP A 109 -11.59 1.20 -10.63
CA ASP A 109 -12.38 1.84 -9.58
C ASP A 109 -11.86 1.55 -8.16
N ARG A 110 -10.83 0.70 -8.03
CA ARG A 110 -10.15 0.34 -6.78
C ARG A 110 -8.66 0.65 -6.79
N LEU A 111 -8.13 1.17 -7.90
CA LEU A 111 -6.73 1.53 -8.07
C LEU A 111 -6.51 3.01 -7.73
N LEU A 112 -5.49 3.29 -6.92
CA LEU A 112 -5.04 4.64 -6.60
C LEU A 112 -3.59 4.83 -7.04
N VAL A 113 -3.21 6.09 -7.25
CA VAL A 113 -1.84 6.50 -7.55
C VAL A 113 -1.37 7.45 -6.46
N GLU A 114 -0.15 7.25 -5.99
CA GLU A 114 0.50 8.13 -5.03
C GLU A 114 1.95 8.40 -5.44
N THR A 115 2.55 9.46 -4.88
CA THR A 115 3.96 9.77 -5.14
C THR A 115 4.88 9.21 -4.06
N ASP A 116 4.37 9.02 -2.84
CA ASP A 116 5.15 8.66 -1.64
C ASP A 116 6.33 9.61 -1.35
N SER A 117 6.20 10.87 -1.78
CA SER A 117 7.29 11.86 -1.72
C SER A 117 7.74 12.10 -0.27
N PRO A 118 9.06 12.20 0.00
CA PRO A 118 10.17 12.26 -0.96
C PRO A 118 10.72 10.89 -1.41
N TYR A 119 10.12 9.79 -0.98
CA TYR A 119 10.55 8.43 -1.28
C TYR A 119 9.93 7.93 -2.60
N GLY A 120 10.42 6.79 -3.12
CA GLY A 120 9.78 6.12 -4.26
C GLY A 120 9.83 6.87 -5.60
N ALA A 121 10.61 7.95 -5.72
CA ALA A 121 10.83 8.62 -7.00
C ALA A 121 11.30 7.58 -8.04
N GLY A 122 10.51 7.42 -9.09
CA GLY A 122 10.89 6.66 -10.28
C GLY A 122 12.31 7.03 -10.73
N PRO A 123 13.01 6.18 -11.51
CA PRO A 123 14.25 6.62 -12.15
C PRO A 123 13.99 7.98 -12.84
N PRO A 124 14.95 8.92 -12.77
CA PRO A 124 14.74 10.26 -13.33
C PRO A 124 14.23 10.14 -14.77
N PRO A 125 13.28 11.00 -15.20
CA PRO A 125 12.80 10.97 -16.57
C PRO A 125 14.00 11.00 -17.50
N ARG A 126 14.02 10.10 -18.50
CA ARG A 126 15.08 10.09 -19.52
C ARG A 126 15.28 11.53 -19.99
N GLN A 127 16.49 12.06 -19.83
CA GLN A 127 16.83 13.35 -20.40
C GLN A 127 16.50 13.26 -21.89
N ARG A 128 15.54 14.08 -22.35
CA ARG A 128 15.38 14.29 -23.79
C ARG A 128 16.68 14.96 -24.22
N GLU A 129 17.44 14.29 -25.08
CA GLU A 129 18.50 14.99 -25.82
C GLU A 129 17.84 16.20 -26.49
N PRO A 130 18.42 17.41 -26.38
CA PRO A 130 17.89 18.57 -27.08
C PRO A 130 17.86 18.23 -28.57
N ALA A 131 16.67 18.30 -29.16
CA ALA A 131 16.50 18.13 -30.58
C ALA A 131 17.25 19.28 -31.30
N GLY A 132 18.37 18.94 -31.94
CA GLY A 132 19.04 19.78 -32.92
C GLY A 132 20.05 20.77 -32.36
N ALA A 133 21.32 20.39 -32.47
CA ALA A 133 22.39 21.35 -32.74
C ALA A 133 23.31 20.72 -33.81
N GLY A 134 22.83 20.72 -35.05
CA GLY A 134 23.71 20.64 -36.22
C GLY A 134 24.21 22.04 -36.56
N PRO A 135 25.46 22.15 -37.00
CA PRO A 135 25.69 22.62 -38.36
C PRO A 135 26.32 21.54 -39.25
#